data_AF-A0A7L4YJ32-F1
#
_entry.id   AF-A0A7L4YJ32-F1
#
_cell.length_a   1.000
_cell.length_b   1.000
_cell.length_c   1.000
_cell.angle_alpha   90.00
_cell.angle_beta   90.00
_cell.angle_gamma   90.00
#
_symmetry.space_group_name_H-M   'P 1'
#
loop_
_entity.id
_entity.type
_entity.pdbx_description
1 polymer ?
#
loop_
_entity_poly.entity_id
_entity_poly.type
_entity_poly.pdbx_seq_one_letter_code
_entity_poly.pdbx_strand_id
1 'polypeptide(L)' 'MAAITVRNLSDSTHRALKSRAKSHGRSTEAEVRAILDDAVAVQKQGGLGSRLREIGRAVGGVDLDIDRSRQGRPPVDLT' A
#
# COMPACT_ATOMS: atom_id res chain seq x y z
N MET A 1 -16.35 -9.55 10.46
CA MET A 1 -16.74 -8.91 9.17
C MET A 1 -17.02 -7.46 9.45
N ALA A 2 -16.32 -6.55 8.77
CA ALA A 2 -16.67 -5.13 8.80
C ALA A 2 -17.76 -4.87 7.74
N ALA A 3 -18.75 -4.06 8.08
CA ALA A 3 -19.82 -3.65 7.18
C ALA A 3 -19.86 -2.12 7.13
N ILE A 4 -20.02 -1.57 5.93
CA ILE A 4 -20.15 -0.13 5.68
C ILE A 4 -21.49 0.10 4.97
N THR A 5 -22.29 1.02 5.49
CA THR A 5 -23.56 1.43 4.87
C THR A 5 -23.43 2.86 4.37
N VAL A 6 -23.50 3.05 3.06
CA VAL A 6 -23.50 4.38 2.43
C VAL A 6 -24.96 4.81 2.24
N ARG A 7 -25.38 5.84 2.97
CA ARG A 7 -26.74 6.42 2.86
C ARG A 7 -26.76 7.52 1.79
N ASN A 8 -27.94 7.76 1.22
CA ASN A 8 -28.17 8.81 0.23
C ASN A 8 -27.27 8.73 -1.01
N LEU A 9 -26.93 7.51 -1.44
CA LEU A 9 -26.20 7.30 -2.70
C LEU A 9 -27.12 7.67 -3.87
N SER A 10 -26.66 8.54 -4.76
CA SER A 10 -27.47 8.93 -5.91
C SER A 10 -27.76 7.74 -6.82
N ASP A 11 -28.96 7.73 -7.43
CA ASP A 11 -29.36 6.66 -8.34
C ASP A 11 -28.43 6.52 -9.54
N SER A 12 -27.87 7.63 -10.03
CA SER A 12 -26.91 7.64 -11.13
C SER A 12 -25.61 6.94 -10.72
N THR A 13 -25.10 7.19 -9.51
CA THR A 13 -23.92 6.51 -8.97
C THR A 13 -24.18 5.01 -8.77
N HIS A 14 -25.34 4.64 -8.22
CA HIS A 14 -25.69 3.23 -8.03
C HIS A 14 -25.78 2.47 -9.37
N ARG A 15 -26.38 3.08 -10.40
CA ARG A 15 -26.44 2.50 -11.75
C ARG A 15 -25.04 2.37 -12.39
N ALA A 16 -24.20 3.38 -12.24
CA ALA A 16 -22.82 3.36 -12.74
C ALA A 16 -22.01 2.23 -12.09
N LEU A 17 -22.11 2.06 -10.77
CA LEU A 17 -21.46 0.96 -10.03
C LEU A 17 -21.95 -0.41 -10.51
N LYS A 18 -23.26 -0.58 -10.71
CA LYS A 18 -23.83 -1.83 -11.23
C LYS A 18 -23.34 -2.15 -12.65
N SER A 19 -23.26 -1.14 -13.50
CA SER A 19 -22.74 -1.28 -14.87
C SER A 19 -21.26 -1.72 -14.85
N ARG A 20 -20.44 -1.04 -14.03
CA ARG A 20 -19.01 -1.33 -13.86
C ARG A 20 -18.77 -2.74 -13.28
N ALA A 21 -19.57 -3.15 -12.30
CA ALA A 21 -19.51 -4.49 -11.74
C ALA A 21 -19.80 -5.57 -12.81
N LYS A 22 -20.82 -5.33 -13.65
CA LYS A 22 -21.14 -6.22 -14.78
C LYS A 22 -20.01 -6.31 -15.79
N SER A 23 -19.35 -5.20 -16.14
CA SER A 23 -18.20 -5.22 -17.05
C SER A 23 -17.01 -5.99 -16.48
N HIS A 24 -16.83 -5.99 -15.16
CA HIS A 24 -15.75 -6.74 -14.49
C HIS A 24 -16.14 -8.18 -14.12
N GLY A 25 -17.38 -8.61 -14.40
CA GLY A 25 -17.86 -9.95 -14.03
C GLY A 25 -17.97 -10.18 -12.52
N ARG A 26 -18.20 -9.12 -11.74
CA ARG A 26 -18.28 -9.14 -10.26
C ARG A 26 -19.66 -8.67 -9.79
N SER A 27 -20.02 -8.99 -8.54
CA SER A 27 -21.19 -8.39 -7.91
C SER A 27 -20.95 -6.91 -7.61
N THR A 28 -22.01 -6.11 -7.47
CA THR A 28 -21.88 -4.68 -7.13
C THR A 28 -21.13 -4.48 -5.82
N GLU A 29 -21.37 -5.34 -4.83
CA GLU A 29 -20.66 -5.30 -3.55
C GLU A 29 -19.16 -5.62 -3.70
N ALA A 30 -18.82 -6.64 -4.51
CA ALA A 30 -17.43 -6.97 -4.79
C ALA A 30 -16.70 -5.86 -5.54
N GLU A 31 -17.40 -5.16 -6.45
CA GLU A 31 -16.84 -3.99 -7.14
C GLU A 31 -16.61 -2.82 -6.18
N VAL A 32 -17.58 -2.51 -5.31
CA VAL A 32 -17.43 -1.45 -4.29
C VAL A 32 -16.27 -1.77 -3.34
N ARG A 33 -16.14 -3.04 -2.92
CA ARG A 33 -15.02 -3.48 -2.10
C ARG A 33 -13.69 -3.28 -2.82
N ALA A 34 -13.59 -3.70 -4.08
CA ALA A 34 -12.36 -3.51 -4.87
C ALA A 34 -11.99 -2.03 -5.04
N ILE A 35 -12.98 -1.16 -5.29
CA ILE A 35 -12.74 0.29 -5.38
C ILE A 35 -12.21 0.85 -4.07
N LEU A 36 -12.81 0.45 -2.94
CA LEU A 36 -12.35 0.89 -1.63
C LEU A 36 -10.95 0.37 -1.31
N ASP A 37 -10.69 -0.92 -1.58
CA ASP A 37 -9.38 -1.54 -1.39
C ASP A 37 -8.30 -0.82 -2.23
N ASP A 38 -8.59 -0.52 -3.50
CA ASP A 38 -7.67 0.21 -4.38
C ASP A 38 -7.47 1.67 -3.92
N ALA A 39 -8.52 2.32 -3.43
CA ALA A 39 -8.46 3.71 -2.95
C ALA A 39 -7.70 3.84 -1.63
N VAL A 40 -7.83 2.86 -0.73
CA VAL A 40 -7.15 2.83 0.58
C VAL A 40 -5.86 2.02 0.57
N ALA A 41 -5.55 1.35 -0.54
CA ALA A 41 -4.22 0.90 -0.83
C ALA A 41 -3.33 2.14 -0.97
N VAL A 42 -2.91 2.67 0.19
CA VAL A 42 -1.66 3.40 0.32
C VAL A 42 -0.70 2.57 -0.49
N GLN A 43 -0.20 3.13 -1.61
CA GLN A 43 0.81 2.52 -2.44
C GLN A 43 1.75 1.84 -1.47
N LYS A 44 1.67 0.51 -1.35
CA LYS A 44 2.63 -0.26 -0.58
C LYS A 44 3.88 -0.24 -1.44
N GLN A 45 4.43 0.96 -1.69
CA GLN A 45 5.84 1.18 -1.87
C GLN A 45 6.40 0.47 -0.66
N GLY A 46 6.85 -0.76 -0.85
CA GLY A 46 6.92 -1.73 0.23
C GLY A 46 7.65 -1.12 1.43
N GLY A 47 7.32 -1.58 2.63
CA GLY A 47 7.97 -1.07 3.83
C GLY A 47 9.50 -1.06 3.67
N LEU A 48 10.22 -0.26 4.44
CA LEU A 48 11.65 0.04 4.26
C LEU A 48 12.51 -1.12 3.69
N GLY A 49 12.36 -2.34 4.22
CA GLY A 49 13.06 -3.53 3.72
C GLY A 49 12.80 -3.90 2.25
N SER A 50 11.59 -3.69 1.72
CA SER A 50 11.27 -3.91 0.30
C SER A 50 12.02 -2.91 -0.59
N ARG A 51 12.08 -1.63 -0.18
CA ARG A 51 12.84 -0.60 -0.89
C ARG A 51 14.35 -0.87 -0.85
N LEU A 52 14.88 -1.24 0.31
CA LEU A 52 16.29 -1.63 0.43
C LEU A 52 16.62 -2.83 -0.46
N ARG A 53 15.71 -3.81 -0.56
CA ARG A 53 15.86 -4.97 -1.44
C ARG A 53 15.81 -4.60 -2.92
N GLU A 54 14.96 -3.66 -3.32
CA GLU A 54 14.93 -3.13 -4.70
C GLU A 54 16.26 -2.46 -5.06
N ILE A 55 16.78 -1.60 -4.17
CA ILE A 55 18.09 -0.95 -4.36
C ILE A 55 19.20 -2.01 -4.49
N GLY A 56 19.25 -2.98 -3.58
CA GLY A 56 20.23 -4.07 -3.63
C GLY A 56 20.14 -4.88 -4.92
N ARG A 57 18.92 -5.19 -5.40
CA ARG A 57 18.72 -5.90 -6.68
C ARG A 57 19.19 -5.10 -7.89
N ALA A 58 18.93 -3.79 -7.91
CA ALA A 58 19.32 -2.93 -9.02
C ALA A 58 20.85 -2.89 -9.23
N VAL A 59 21.62 -3.10 -8.17
CA VAL A 59 23.10 -3.14 -8.21
C VAL A 59 23.68 -4.56 -8.24
N GLY A 60 22.85 -5.60 -8.38
CA GLY A 60 23.30 -7.00 -8.44
C GLY A 60 23.51 -7.69 -7.08
N GLY A 61 23.10 -7.06 -5.99
CA GLY A 61 23.36 -7.50 -4.62
C GLY A 61 24.66 -6.91 -4.08
N VAL A 62 24.70 -6.65 -2.78
CA VAL A 62 25.90 -6.15 -2.08
C VAL A 62 26.14 -7.00 -0.84
N ASP A 63 27.40 -7.35 -0.61
CA ASP A 63 27.86 -7.85 0.68
C ASP A 63 28.77 -6.78 1.29
N LEU A 64 28.43 -6.35 2.50
CA LEU A 64 29.07 -5.21 3.14
C LEU A 64 30.05 -5.73 4.18
N ASP A 65 31.33 -5.79 3.80
CA ASP A 65 32.42 -6.09 4.74
C ASP A 65 32.79 -4.82 5.52
N ILE A 66 32.03 -4.55 6.59
CA ILE A 66 32.20 -3.36 7.43
C ILE A 66 32.47 -3.79 8.87
N ASP A 67 33.66 -3.43 9.35
CA ASP A 67 33.99 -3.59 10.77
C ASP A 67 33.36 -2.49 11.61
N ARG A 68 32.60 -2.90 12.63
CA ARG A 68 32.04 -1.95 13.60
C ARG A 68 33.14 -1.41 14.49
N SER A 69 33.35 -0.09 14.46
CA SER A 69 34.23 0.59 15.42
C SER A 69 33.78 0.30 16.85
N ARG A 70 34.74 -0.10 17.69
CA ARG A 70 34.53 -0.35 19.13
C ARG A 70 34.68 0.90 19.99
N GLN A 71 35.08 2.02 19.40
CA GLN A 71 35.17 3.29 20.12
C GLN A 71 33.76 3.82 20.39
N GLY A 72 33.46 4.12 21.65
CA GLY A 72 32.19 4.73 22.03
C GLY A 72 32.05 6.10 21.37
N ARG A 73 30.93 6.34 20.67
CA ARG A 73 30.65 7.66 20.11
C ARG A 73 30.03 8.53 21.22
N PRO A 74 30.46 9.78 21.40
CA PRO A 74 29.81 10.68 22.35
C PRO A 74 28.33 10.87 21.99
N PRO A 75 27.46 11.17 22.98
CA PRO A 75 26.06 11.46 22.72
C PRO A 75 25.93 12.60 21.70
N VAL A 76 25.00 12.44 20.75
CA VAL A 76 24.64 13.53 19.84
C VAL A 76 23.71 14.48 20.58
N ASP A 77 24.06 15.75 20.61
CA ASP A 77 23.18 16.80 21.11
C ASP A 77 22.08 17.06 20.06
N LEU A 78 20.82 16.93 20.48
CA LEU A 78 19.63 17.09 19.63
C LEU A 78 18.78 18.29 20.05
N THR A 79 19.31 19.14 20.93
CA THR A 79 18.61 20.29 21.50
C THR A 79 18.60 21.50 20.58
#